data_AF-A0A4Q3Y322-F1
#
_entry.id   AF-A0A4Q3Y322-F1
#
_cell.length_a   1.000
_cell.length_b   1.000
_cell.length_c   1.000
_cell.angle_alpha   90.00
_cell.angle_beta   90.00
_cell.angle_gamma   90.00
#
_symmetry.space_group_name_H-M   'P 1'
#
loop_
_entity.id
_entity.type
_entity.pdbx_description
1 polymer ?
#
loop_
_entity_poly.entity_id
_entity_poly.type
_entity_poly.pdbx_seq_one_letter_code
_entity_poly.pdbx_strand_id
1 'polypeptide(L)'
;DYGFLLSPYRKVDVRDGKAYLSQDKELVYMSADEEENVYIAAASSHIDEKTYQFTEEMVQARYGSTHPQVMPTQCAYMDTSPLQVFSVATGLIPFLENDDANRALMGANMQRQAVPLLRPDVPLVKTGIERRVATDSGAAVTADIDGVIAEVSAKSITISGYDGDEIVYPMRTFLRSNQATCIHQKPIVQKGQRVVQGQALADGPSTRGGELALGRNMTVAFMLWDGYNYEDAIILSDRVLKEDLLTSVHIEKYEVEARDTKLGPEEITRDIPNVGEDQLRNLDEHGIIRVGADVFPQDILVGKIAPKSQGELSAEERLVIAIFGKKAEESRDASLRMPHGEKGTVVGVQIFARHKYFSPQAYEKFIREGYSEMEARRMATIPLVDDPERPICPITGGIMTKEPGDELRAGTNQMVRVYV
;
A
#
# COMPACT_ATOMS: atom_id res chain seq x y z
N ASP A 1 5.94 16.88 -25.73
CA ASP A 1 6.94 16.58 -26.78
C ASP A 1 8.39 16.90 -26.41
N TYR A 2 8.71 18.00 -25.72
CA TYR A 2 10.10 18.30 -25.32
C TYR A 2 10.47 17.96 -23.86
N GLY A 3 9.52 17.51 -23.04
CA GLY A 3 9.77 17.14 -21.64
C GLY A 3 9.88 18.31 -20.66
N PHE A 4 9.69 19.55 -21.12
CA PHE A 4 9.62 20.71 -20.23
C PHE A 4 8.35 20.71 -19.38
N LEU A 5 8.46 21.22 -18.16
CA LEU A 5 7.32 21.50 -17.30
C LEU A 5 6.60 22.74 -17.84
N LEU A 6 5.29 22.61 -18.01
CA LEU A 6 4.43 23.69 -18.45
C LEU A 6 3.46 24.06 -17.34
N SER A 7 3.16 25.35 -17.25
CA SER A 7 2.23 25.91 -16.27
C SER A 7 1.05 26.57 -16.99
N PRO A 8 -0.20 26.34 -16.58
CA PRO A 8 -1.37 26.93 -17.25
C PRO A 8 -1.56 28.38 -16.83
N TYR A 9 -1.96 29.23 -17.77
CA TYR A 9 -2.28 30.63 -17.53
C TYR A 9 -3.56 31.04 -18.26
N ARG A 10 -4.28 32.01 -17.68
CA ARG A 10 -5.45 32.62 -18.30
C ARG A 10 -5.01 33.84 -19.10
N LYS A 11 -5.48 33.95 -20.35
CA LYS A 11 -5.17 35.09 -21.20
C LYS A 11 -5.90 36.34 -20.73
N VAL A 12 -5.22 37.49 -20.80
CA VAL A 12 -5.80 38.81 -20.56
C VAL A 12 -5.95 39.53 -21.90
N ASP A 13 -7.18 39.93 -22.22
CA ASP A 13 -7.51 40.68 -23.43
C ASP A 13 -7.64 42.17 -23.09
N VAL A 14 -7.06 43.03 -23.93
CA VAL A 14 -7.20 44.48 -23.79
C VAL A 14 -8.19 44.99 -24.85
N ARG A 15 -9.28 45.61 -24.40
CA ARG A 15 -10.31 46.22 -25.26
C ARG A 15 -10.64 47.62 -24.75
N ASP A 16 -10.68 48.61 -25.64
CA ASP A 16 -10.97 50.01 -25.29
C ASP A 16 -10.12 50.58 -24.14
N GLY A 17 -8.84 50.20 -24.06
CA GLY A 17 -7.91 50.63 -23.02
C GLY A 17 -8.16 50.02 -21.64
N LYS A 18 -9.00 48.98 -21.53
CA LYS A 18 -9.29 48.24 -20.31
C LYS A 18 -8.89 46.78 -20.48
N ALA A 19 -8.36 46.19 -19.41
CA ALA A 19 -8.00 44.78 -19.38
C ALA A 19 -9.18 43.93 -18.89
N TYR A 20 -9.45 42.85 -19.61
CA TYR A 20 -10.46 41.86 -19.29
C TYR A 20 -9.81 40.48 -19.26
N LEU A 21 -10.17 39.68 -18.27
CA LEU A 21 -9.80 38.28 -18.27
C LEU A 21 -10.57 37.56 -19.38
N SER A 22 -9.88 36.80 -20.22
CA SER A 22 -10.54 36.10 -21.31
C SER A 22 -11.62 35.16 -20.76
N GLN A 23 -12.79 35.22 -21.41
CA GLN A 23 -13.93 34.36 -21.11
C GLN A 23 -13.77 32.98 -21.77
N ASP A 24 -12.85 32.85 -22.72
CA ASP A 24 -12.54 31.57 -23.33
C ASP A 24 -11.91 30.66 -22.28
N LYS A 25 -12.40 29.41 -22.20
CA LYS A 25 -11.87 28.39 -21.27
C LYS A 25 -10.49 27.87 -21.71
N GLU A 26 -9.92 28.42 -22.76
CA GLU A 26 -8.62 28.01 -23.28
C GLU A 26 -7.51 28.52 -22.36
N LEU A 27 -6.89 27.58 -21.65
CA LEU A 27 -5.70 27.82 -20.85
C LEU A 27 -4.48 27.77 -21.76
N VAL A 28 -3.62 28.78 -21.65
CA VAL A 28 -2.34 28.81 -22.37
C VAL A 28 -1.28 28.18 -21.47
N TYR A 29 -0.72 27.07 -21.91
CA TYR A 29 0.38 26.40 -21.21
C TYR A 29 1.70 26.99 -21.66
N MET A 30 2.46 27.58 -20.73
CA MET A 30 3.74 28.20 -21.01
C MET A 30 4.87 27.47 -20.31
N SER A 31 6.01 27.41 -20.99
CA SER A 31 7.31 26.99 -20.44
C SER A 31 8.00 28.16 -19.71
N ALA A 32 9.04 27.86 -18.94
CA ALA A 32 9.78 28.88 -18.18
C ALA A 32 10.34 29.99 -19.09
N ASP A 33 10.88 29.65 -20.26
CA ASP A 33 11.49 30.62 -21.19
C ASP A 33 10.44 31.55 -21.83
N GLU A 34 9.25 31.02 -22.10
CA GLU A 34 8.12 31.81 -22.63
C GLU A 34 7.54 32.75 -21.56
N GLU A 35 7.50 32.26 -20.32
CA GLU A 35 6.98 32.98 -19.16
C GLU A 35 7.84 34.20 -18.78
N GLU A 36 9.17 34.10 -18.90
CA GLU A 36 10.10 35.17 -18.50
C GLU A 36 9.89 36.50 -19.26
N ASN A 37 9.39 36.43 -20.49
CA ASN A 37 9.27 37.58 -21.39
C ASN A 37 7.88 38.24 -21.37
N VAL A 38 6.98 37.84 -20.46
CA VAL A 38 5.61 38.33 -20.39
C VAL A 38 5.25 38.80 -18.98
N TYR A 39 4.34 39.79 -18.89
CA TYR A 39 3.79 40.23 -17.61
C TYR A 39 2.60 39.35 -17.23
N ILE A 40 2.69 38.72 -16.06
CA ILE A 40 1.66 37.80 -15.54
C ILE A 40 1.07 38.39 -14.24
N ALA A 41 -0.22 38.66 -14.24
CA ALA A 41 -0.94 39.12 -13.05
C ALA A 41 -1.14 37.97 -12.05
N ALA A 42 -1.07 38.29 -10.76
CA ALA A 42 -1.35 37.31 -9.69
C ALA A 42 -2.82 36.86 -9.71
N ALA A 43 -3.08 35.60 -9.31
CA ALA A 43 -4.44 35.06 -9.21
C ALA A 43 -5.33 35.84 -8.21
N SER A 44 -4.73 36.58 -7.28
CA SER A 44 -5.41 37.37 -6.24
C SER A 44 -5.87 38.76 -6.71
N SER A 45 -5.53 39.18 -7.93
CA SER A 45 -5.99 40.47 -8.47
C SER A 45 -7.52 40.53 -8.57
N HIS A 46 -8.10 41.66 -8.17
CA HIS A 46 -9.55 41.83 -8.14
C HIS A 46 -10.15 42.01 -9.54
N ILE A 47 -11.18 41.22 -9.81
CA ILE A 47 -11.88 41.19 -11.10
C ILE A 47 -13.38 41.26 -10.83
N ASP A 48 -14.09 42.07 -11.61
CA ASP A 48 -15.55 42.11 -11.59
C ASP A 48 -16.11 40.82 -12.20
N GLU A 49 -16.84 40.04 -11.41
CA GLU A 49 -17.39 38.73 -11.79
C GLU A 49 -18.34 38.80 -13.01
N LYS A 50 -18.97 39.96 -13.28
CA LYS A 50 -19.92 40.09 -14.39
C LYS A 50 -19.24 40.47 -15.70
N THR A 51 -18.27 41.38 -15.62
CA THR A 51 -17.61 41.95 -16.80
C THR A 51 -16.26 41.31 -17.09
N TYR A 52 -15.72 40.56 -16.14
CA TYR A 52 -14.35 40.02 -16.12
C TYR A 52 -13.28 41.11 -16.26
N GLN A 53 -13.63 42.36 -15.94
CA GLN A 53 -12.70 43.49 -15.99
C GLN A 53 -11.88 43.55 -14.70
N PHE A 54 -10.59 43.86 -14.82
CA PHE A 54 -9.77 44.25 -13.67
C PHE A 54 -10.33 45.54 -13.05
N THR A 55 -10.51 45.53 -11.72
CA THR A 55 -11.09 46.67 -10.98
C THR A 55 -10.02 47.61 -10.43
N GLU A 56 -8.78 47.15 -10.31
CA GLU A 56 -7.65 47.91 -9.75
C GLU A 56 -6.93 48.72 -10.85
N GLU A 57 -6.41 49.90 -10.52
CA GLU A 57 -5.63 50.72 -11.46
C GLU A 57 -4.22 50.16 -11.71
N MET A 58 -3.65 49.53 -10.68
CA MET A 58 -2.33 48.91 -10.70
C MET A 58 -2.42 47.52 -10.06
N VAL A 59 -1.88 46.51 -10.72
CA VAL A 59 -1.86 45.13 -10.26
C VAL A 59 -0.42 44.66 -10.03
N GLN A 60 -0.24 43.78 -9.05
CA GLN A 60 1.04 43.11 -8.87
C GLN A 60 1.22 42.06 -9.98
N ALA A 61 2.28 42.21 -10.76
CA ALA A 61 2.61 41.27 -11.83
C ALA A 61 4.01 40.69 -11.62
N ARG A 62 4.23 39.54 -12.24
CA ARG A 62 5.53 38.88 -12.36
C ARG A 62 6.09 39.12 -13.77
N TYR A 63 7.35 39.50 -13.83
CA TYR A 63 8.11 39.67 -15.08
C TYR A 63 9.56 39.21 -14.85
N GLY A 64 9.93 38.08 -15.47
CA GLY A 64 11.16 37.37 -15.14
C GLY A 64 11.29 37.12 -13.62
N SER A 65 12.40 37.55 -13.03
CA SER A 65 12.63 37.43 -11.57
C SER A 65 12.10 38.61 -10.74
N THR A 66 11.39 39.56 -11.35
CA THR A 66 10.91 40.78 -10.69
C THR A 66 9.40 40.77 -10.48
N HIS A 67 8.94 41.52 -9.46
CA HIS A 67 7.52 41.62 -9.09
C HIS A 67 7.01 43.08 -9.14
N PRO A 68 7.00 43.72 -10.33
CA PRO A 68 6.58 45.11 -10.47
C PRO A 68 5.06 45.29 -10.26
N GLN A 69 4.67 46.51 -9.91
CA GLN A 69 3.28 46.96 -10.07
C GLN A 69 3.12 47.59 -11.45
N VAL A 70 2.16 47.09 -12.22
CA VAL A 70 1.91 47.48 -13.61
C VAL A 70 0.43 47.77 -13.84
N MET A 71 0.11 48.49 -14.91
CA MET A 71 -1.28 48.66 -15.32
C MET A 71 -1.83 47.31 -15.81
N PRO A 72 -3.09 46.93 -15.51
CA PRO A 72 -3.68 45.68 -16.00
C PRO A 72 -3.58 45.49 -17.51
N THR A 73 -3.56 46.57 -18.29
CA THR A 73 -3.42 46.54 -19.75
C THR A 73 -2.04 46.09 -20.24
N GLN A 74 -1.04 46.05 -19.37
CA GLN A 74 0.30 45.54 -19.67
C GLN A 74 0.42 44.04 -19.42
N CYS A 75 -0.48 43.45 -18.62
CA CYS A 75 -0.52 42.02 -18.35
C CYS A 75 -1.05 41.28 -19.58
N ALA A 76 -0.29 40.29 -20.05
CA ALA A 76 -0.72 39.40 -21.13
C ALA A 76 -1.48 38.19 -20.57
N TYR A 77 -1.16 37.78 -19.34
CA TYR A 77 -1.70 36.60 -18.69
C TYR A 77 -1.98 36.83 -17.22
N MET A 78 -2.72 35.90 -16.61
CA MET A 78 -3.00 35.84 -15.18
C MET A 78 -2.89 34.37 -14.72
N ASP A 79 -2.41 34.17 -13.49
CA ASP A 79 -2.39 32.84 -12.86
C ASP A 79 -3.81 32.24 -12.79
N THR A 80 -3.91 30.91 -12.89
CA THR A 80 -5.22 30.22 -12.91
C THR A 80 -5.84 30.07 -11.53
N SER A 81 -5.01 29.87 -10.52
CA SER A 81 -5.42 29.61 -9.14
C SER A 81 -4.33 30.07 -8.18
N PRO A 82 -4.70 30.62 -7.00
CA PRO A 82 -3.72 30.92 -5.94
C PRO A 82 -2.92 29.68 -5.48
N LEU A 83 -3.49 28.47 -5.66
CA LEU A 83 -2.83 27.22 -5.29
C LEU A 83 -1.83 26.69 -6.33
N GLN A 84 -1.72 27.33 -7.50
CA GLN A 84 -0.91 26.87 -8.63
C GLN A 84 0.58 26.69 -8.29
N VAL A 85 1.10 27.50 -7.37
CA VAL A 85 2.51 27.47 -6.95
C VAL A 85 2.81 26.40 -5.89
N PHE A 86 1.79 25.80 -5.28
CA PHE A 86 1.95 24.87 -4.18
C PHE A 86 1.80 23.42 -4.64
N SER A 87 2.53 22.51 -3.98
CA SER A 87 2.33 21.08 -4.14
C SER A 87 0.98 20.64 -3.59
N VAL A 88 0.48 19.47 -4.00
CA VAL A 88 -0.77 18.91 -3.47
C VAL A 88 -0.74 18.78 -1.94
N ALA A 89 0.38 18.33 -1.36
CA ALA A 89 0.52 18.20 0.09
C ALA A 89 0.52 19.56 0.79
N THR A 90 1.18 20.56 0.21
CA THR A 90 1.19 21.92 0.75
C THR A 90 -0.19 22.57 0.64
N GLY A 91 -0.92 22.33 -0.44
CA GLY A 91 -2.28 22.82 -0.65
C GLY A 91 -3.34 22.19 0.26
N LEU A 92 -3.00 21.14 1.02
CA LEU A 92 -3.87 20.55 2.06
C LEU A 92 -3.75 21.28 3.42
N ILE A 93 -2.81 22.20 3.58
CA ILE A 93 -2.63 22.97 4.83
C ILE A 93 -3.60 24.15 4.81
N PRO A 94 -4.63 24.20 5.69
CA PRO A 94 -5.48 25.37 5.81
C PRO A 94 -4.70 26.52 6.43
N PHE A 95 -5.02 27.76 6.03
CA PHE A 95 -4.37 28.99 6.54
C PHE A 95 -2.86 29.07 6.29
N LEU A 96 -2.37 28.38 5.25
CA LEU A 96 -0.96 28.32 4.86
C LEU A 96 -0.29 29.71 4.76
N GLU A 97 -1.03 30.73 4.35
CA GLU A 97 -0.56 32.11 4.24
C GLU A 97 -0.15 32.74 5.59
N ASN A 98 -0.57 32.15 6.71
CA ASN A 98 -0.23 32.61 8.07
C ASN A 98 0.96 31.84 8.66
N ASP A 99 1.45 30.81 7.98
CA ASP A 99 2.55 29.96 8.45
C ASP A 99 3.88 30.40 7.84
N ASP A 100 4.96 30.30 8.64
CA ASP A 100 6.32 30.43 8.11
C ASP A 100 6.65 29.28 7.15
N ALA A 101 7.42 29.57 6.11
CA ALA A 101 7.77 28.61 5.06
C ALA A 101 8.44 27.34 5.60
N ASN A 102 9.27 27.43 6.65
CA ASN A 102 9.91 26.25 7.22
C ASN A 102 8.91 25.35 7.94
N ARG A 103 7.90 25.94 8.60
CA ARG A 103 6.85 25.20 9.30
C ARG A 103 5.87 24.57 8.32
N ALA A 104 5.52 25.28 7.25
CA ALA A 104 4.74 24.73 6.15
C ALA A 104 5.44 23.53 5.49
N LEU A 105 6.76 23.61 5.26
CA LEU A 105 7.55 22.50 4.72
C LEU A 105 7.52 21.28 5.64
N MET A 106 7.71 21.49 6.94
CA MET A 106 7.62 20.42 7.93
C MET A 106 6.22 19.80 7.96
N GLY A 107 5.17 20.62 7.97
CA GLY A 107 3.78 20.17 7.96
C GLY A 107 3.45 19.30 6.75
N ALA A 108 3.81 19.74 5.55
CA ALA A 108 3.59 18.98 4.32
C ALA A 108 4.34 17.65 4.30
N ASN A 109 5.55 17.60 4.88
CA ASN A 109 6.32 16.36 5.01
C ASN A 109 5.74 15.40 6.05
N MET A 110 5.32 15.92 7.20
CA MET A 110 4.71 15.12 8.27
C MET A 110 3.36 14.54 7.84
N GLN A 111 2.57 15.25 7.03
CA GLN A 111 1.32 14.70 6.46
C GLN A 111 1.55 13.40 5.68
N ARG A 112 2.67 13.27 4.95
CA ARG A 112 3.00 12.05 4.19
C ARG A 112 3.40 10.87 5.07
N GLN A 113 3.70 11.12 6.34
CA GLN A 113 4.09 10.11 7.33
C GLN A 113 2.91 9.65 8.19
N ALA A 114 1.71 10.22 7.98
CA ALA A 114 0.52 9.83 8.71
C ALA A 114 0.18 8.35 8.48
N VAL A 115 -0.02 7.63 9.58
CA VAL A 115 -0.38 6.21 9.55
C VAL A 115 -1.91 6.08 9.44
N PRO A 116 -2.43 5.20 8.57
CA PRO A 116 -3.87 4.96 8.47
C PRO A 116 -4.47 4.48 9.80
N LEU A 117 -5.43 5.23 10.32
CA LEU A 117 -6.16 4.91 11.53
C LEU A 117 -7.27 3.89 11.27
N LEU A 118 -7.69 3.17 12.31
CA LEU A 118 -8.84 2.25 12.26
C LEU A 118 -10.14 2.99 11.92
N ARG A 119 -10.28 4.22 12.41
CA ARG A 119 -11.46 5.09 12.23
C ARG A 119 -11.02 6.55 12.02
N PRO A 120 -10.55 6.96 10.84
CA PRO A 120 -10.17 8.36 10.59
C PRO A 120 -11.41 9.27 10.58
N ASP A 121 -11.25 10.55 10.85
CA ASP A 121 -12.29 11.57 10.66
C ASP A 121 -11.92 12.51 9.51
N VAL A 122 -12.94 12.94 8.75
CA VAL A 122 -12.77 14.04 7.79
C VAL A 122 -12.41 15.30 8.58
N PRO A 123 -11.38 16.07 8.17
CA PRO A 123 -11.02 17.29 8.87
C PRO A 123 -12.17 18.30 8.85
N LEU A 124 -12.46 18.91 10.00
CA LEU A 124 -13.53 19.92 10.10
C LEU A 124 -13.17 21.21 9.34
N VAL A 125 -11.88 21.55 9.30
CA VAL A 125 -11.33 22.68 8.54
C VAL A 125 -10.54 22.10 7.37
N LYS A 126 -10.93 22.46 6.14
CA LYS A 126 -10.44 21.85 4.91
C LYS A 126 -10.15 22.89 3.82
N THR A 127 -9.30 22.56 2.86
CA THR A 127 -8.95 23.44 1.73
C THR A 127 -9.80 23.18 0.49
N GLY A 128 -10.47 22.02 0.43
CA GLY A 128 -11.40 21.65 -0.64
C GLY A 128 -10.80 20.70 -1.69
N ILE A 129 -9.50 20.40 -1.62
CA ILE A 129 -8.84 19.46 -2.54
C ILE A 129 -8.82 18.02 -2.01
N GLU A 130 -9.22 17.77 -0.76
CA GLU A 130 -9.16 16.47 -0.07
C GLU A 130 -9.89 15.38 -0.84
N ARG A 131 -11.05 15.70 -1.43
CA ARG A 131 -11.83 14.78 -2.25
C ARG A 131 -11.05 14.33 -3.47
N ARG A 132 -10.44 15.28 -4.17
CA ARG A 132 -9.68 15.02 -5.40
C ARG A 132 -8.40 14.24 -5.09
N VAL A 133 -7.74 14.54 -3.97
CA VAL A 133 -6.57 13.76 -3.52
C VAL A 133 -6.96 12.30 -3.21
N ALA A 134 -8.08 12.08 -2.53
CA ALA A 134 -8.55 10.73 -2.22
C ALA A 134 -8.92 9.92 -3.47
N THR A 135 -9.59 10.53 -4.45
CA THR A 135 -9.95 9.87 -5.71
C THR A 135 -8.74 9.64 -6.61
N ASP A 136 -7.91 10.68 -6.83
CA ASP A 136 -6.81 10.63 -7.79
C ASP A 136 -5.63 9.76 -7.29
N SER A 137 -5.54 9.54 -5.97
CA SER A 137 -4.56 8.61 -5.39
C SER A 137 -4.87 7.13 -5.61
N GLY A 138 -6.10 6.78 -5.99
CA GLY A 138 -6.55 5.39 -6.11
C GLY A 138 -6.72 4.67 -4.77
N ALA A 139 -6.70 5.39 -3.64
CA ALA A 139 -7.01 4.83 -2.33
C ALA A 139 -8.50 4.50 -2.20
N ALA A 140 -9.36 5.45 -2.58
CA ALA A 140 -10.80 5.25 -2.69
C ALA A 140 -11.15 4.51 -3.99
N VAL A 141 -12.17 3.67 -3.95
CA VAL A 141 -12.72 3.03 -5.17
C VAL A 141 -13.75 3.97 -5.77
N THR A 142 -13.60 4.33 -7.04
CA THR A 142 -14.53 5.22 -7.77
C THR A 142 -15.35 4.46 -8.81
N ALA A 143 -16.52 4.98 -9.16
CA ALA A 143 -17.36 4.44 -10.22
C ALA A 143 -16.80 4.80 -11.61
N ASP A 144 -16.70 3.84 -12.51
CA ASP A 144 -16.28 4.09 -13.89
C ASP A 144 -17.45 4.45 -14.80
N ILE A 145 -18.68 4.11 -14.38
CA ILE A 145 -19.92 4.33 -15.12
C ILE A 145 -21.00 4.96 -14.24
N ASP A 146 -21.93 5.65 -14.89
CA ASP A 146 -23.19 6.06 -14.26
C ASP A 146 -24.11 4.85 -14.10
N GLY A 147 -24.79 4.74 -12.96
CA GLY A 147 -25.70 3.62 -12.75
C GLY A 147 -26.35 3.55 -11.38
N VAL A 148 -26.85 2.37 -11.06
CA VAL A 148 -27.48 2.04 -9.77
C VAL A 148 -26.72 0.89 -9.12
N ILE A 149 -26.49 0.98 -7.82
CA ILE A 149 -25.86 -0.09 -7.04
C ILE A 149 -26.79 -1.32 -6.98
N ALA A 150 -26.40 -2.40 -7.64
CA ALA A 150 -27.13 -3.66 -7.67
C ALA A 150 -26.86 -4.51 -6.42
N GLU A 151 -25.60 -4.59 -6.00
CA GLU A 151 -25.15 -5.36 -4.85
C GLU A 151 -24.02 -4.64 -4.10
N VAL A 152 -24.04 -4.73 -2.76
CA VAL A 152 -22.97 -4.23 -1.89
C VAL A 152 -22.62 -5.31 -0.88
N SER A 153 -21.35 -5.68 -0.83
CA SER A 153 -20.79 -6.55 0.20
C SER A 153 -19.43 -6.01 0.65
N ALA A 154 -18.90 -6.55 1.75
CA ALA A 154 -17.53 -6.21 2.19
C ALA A 154 -16.45 -6.68 1.19
N LYS A 155 -16.78 -7.57 0.24
CA LYS A 155 -15.85 -8.15 -0.73
C LYS A 155 -15.96 -7.51 -2.11
N SER A 156 -17.12 -6.99 -2.47
CA SER A 156 -17.37 -6.41 -3.79
C SER A 156 -18.57 -5.47 -3.80
N ILE A 157 -18.56 -4.54 -4.76
CA ILE A 157 -19.68 -3.65 -5.10
C ILE A 157 -20.01 -3.89 -6.57
N THR A 158 -21.29 -4.03 -6.90
CA THR A 158 -21.73 -4.21 -8.30
C THR A 158 -22.59 -3.02 -8.72
N ILE A 159 -22.23 -2.39 -9.84
CA ILE A 159 -23.02 -1.32 -10.47
C ILE A 159 -23.72 -1.89 -11.69
N SER A 160 -25.04 -1.64 -11.79
CA SER A 160 -25.81 -1.84 -13.01
C SER A 160 -25.95 -0.49 -13.72
N GLY A 161 -25.30 -0.37 -14.88
CA GLY A 161 -25.33 0.81 -15.74
C GLY A 161 -26.68 0.97 -16.44
N TYR A 162 -26.99 2.20 -16.85
CA TYR A 162 -28.24 2.48 -17.57
C TYR A 162 -28.31 1.83 -18.96
N ASP A 163 -27.15 1.52 -19.55
CA ASP A 163 -27.03 0.86 -20.86
C ASP A 163 -27.10 -0.68 -20.78
N GLY A 164 -27.27 -1.24 -19.57
CA GLY A 164 -27.40 -2.68 -19.33
C GLY A 164 -26.10 -3.39 -18.94
N ASP A 165 -24.97 -2.66 -18.86
CA ASP A 165 -23.70 -3.21 -18.39
C ASP A 165 -23.70 -3.42 -16.88
N GLU A 166 -23.10 -4.52 -16.41
CA GLU A 166 -22.82 -4.75 -14.98
C GLU A 166 -21.31 -4.78 -14.74
N ILE A 167 -20.83 -3.91 -13.84
CA ILE A 167 -19.42 -3.84 -13.46
C ILE A 167 -19.27 -4.20 -11.99
N VAL A 168 -18.38 -5.15 -11.71
CA VAL A 168 -18.05 -5.63 -10.37
C VAL A 168 -16.72 -5.05 -9.91
N TYR A 169 -16.75 -4.39 -8.76
CA TYR A 169 -15.60 -3.77 -8.11
C TYR A 169 -15.14 -4.63 -6.92
N PRO A 170 -14.03 -5.38 -7.01
CA PRO A 170 -13.52 -6.15 -5.87
C PRO A 170 -12.88 -5.23 -4.83
N MET A 171 -13.17 -5.47 -3.56
CA MET A 171 -12.64 -4.71 -2.43
C MET A 171 -11.34 -5.33 -1.92
N ARG A 172 -10.37 -4.47 -1.59
CA ARG A 172 -9.12 -4.87 -0.93
C ARG A 172 -9.31 -4.89 0.58
N THR A 173 -9.28 -6.07 1.20
CA THR A 173 -9.44 -6.23 2.65
C THR A 173 -8.16 -6.73 3.31
N PHE A 174 -7.67 -6.01 4.32
CA PHE A 174 -6.52 -6.41 5.15
C PHE A 174 -5.26 -6.78 4.35
N LEU A 175 -4.93 -5.96 3.36
CA LEU A 175 -3.68 -6.12 2.61
C LEU A 175 -2.55 -5.34 3.28
N ARG A 176 -1.36 -5.94 3.31
CA ARG A 176 -0.15 -5.29 3.79
C ARG A 176 0.36 -4.27 2.78
N SER A 177 0.66 -3.06 3.25
CA SER A 177 1.37 -2.04 2.47
C SER A 177 2.89 -2.24 2.53
N ASN A 178 3.65 -1.47 1.75
CA ASN A 178 5.11 -1.52 1.78
C ASN A 178 5.70 -1.13 3.14
N GLN A 179 5.02 -0.26 3.89
CA GLN A 179 5.42 0.19 5.23
C GLN A 179 4.73 -0.60 6.35
N ALA A 180 4.25 -1.81 6.05
CA ALA A 180 3.55 -2.69 6.98
C ALA A 180 2.24 -2.12 7.57
N THR A 181 1.67 -1.06 6.97
CA THR A 181 0.33 -0.56 7.32
C THR A 181 -0.76 -1.36 6.64
N CYS A 182 -1.99 -1.28 7.15
CA CYS A 182 -3.14 -1.99 6.60
C CYS A 182 -3.85 -1.19 5.49
N ILE A 183 -3.97 -1.79 4.31
CA ILE A 183 -4.87 -1.36 3.23
C ILE A 183 -6.17 -2.12 3.38
N HIS A 184 -7.22 -1.40 3.75
CA HIS A 184 -8.55 -1.96 3.92
C HIS A 184 -9.60 -1.00 3.36
N GLN A 185 -10.39 -1.50 2.41
CA GLN A 185 -11.45 -0.76 1.74
C GLN A 185 -12.81 -1.10 2.34
N LYS A 186 -13.63 -0.08 2.56
CA LYS A 186 -14.98 -0.18 3.13
C LYS A 186 -15.98 0.49 2.19
N PRO A 187 -17.00 -0.25 1.71
CA PRO A 187 -18.09 0.36 0.94
C PRO A 187 -18.77 1.50 1.70
N ILE A 188 -19.05 2.61 1.01
CA ILE A 188 -19.81 3.75 1.54
C ILE A 188 -21.21 3.86 0.93
N VAL A 189 -21.44 3.19 -0.19
CA VAL A 189 -22.72 3.20 -0.91
C VAL A 189 -23.68 2.12 -0.40
N GLN A 190 -24.96 2.30 -0.69
CA GLN A 190 -26.02 1.35 -0.34
C GLN A 190 -26.69 0.77 -1.60
N LYS A 191 -27.26 -0.44 -1.47
CA LYS A 191 -28.03 -1.06 -2.56
C LYS A 191 -29.19 -0.15 -2.99
N GLY A 192 -29.35 0.03 -4.30
CA GLY A 192 -30.36 0.90 -4.90
C GLY A 192 -29.97 2.39 -4.99
N GLN A 193 -28.80 2.77 -4.49
CA GLN A 193 -28.29 4.14 -4.63
C GLN A 193 -27.88 4.43 -6.08
N ARG A 194 -28.24 5.61 -6.57
CA ARG A 194 -27.74 6.12 -7.87
C ARG A 194 -26.34 6.68 -7.68
N VAL A 195 -25.45 6.35 -8.60
CA VAL A 195 -24.07 6.81 -8.62
C VAL A 195 -23.72 7.39 -9.98
N VAL A 196 -22.80 8.35 -9.97
CA VAL A 196 -22.24 8.96 -11.19
C VAL A 196 -20.78 8.56 -11.36
N GLN A 197 -20.31 8.56 -12.60
CA GLN A 197 -18.91 8.34 -12.94
C GLN A 197 -18.00 9.28 -12.13
N GLY A 198 -16.93 8.72 -11.58
CA GLY A 198 -15.98 9.41 -10.69
C GLY A 198 -16.43 9.53 -9.23
N GLN A 199 -17.66 9.11 -8.88
CA GLN A 199 -18.10 9.11 -7.49
C GLN A 199 -17.41 7.99 -6.69
N ALA A 200 -16.96 8.31 -5.47
CA ALA A 200 -16.43 7.31 -4.55
C ALA A 200 -17.52 6.30 -4.13
N LEU A 201 -17.19 5.01 -4.27
CA LEU A 201 -18.01 3.84 -3.92
C LEU A 201 -17.57 3.22 -2.59
N ALA A 202 -16.27 3.25 -2.32
CA ALA A 202 -15.67 2.72 -1.10
C ALA A 202 -14.52 3.62 -0.64
N ASP A 203 -14.42 3.80 0.68
CA ASP A 203 -13.27 4.41 1.32
C ASP A 203 -12.13 3.41 1.39
N GLY A 204 -10.90 3.87 1.19
CA GLY A 204 -9.66 3.13 1.44
C GLY A 204 -8.90 3.62 2.68
N PRO A 205 -7.61 3.28 2.78
CA PRO A 205 -6.77 3.72 3.91
C PRO A 205 -6.70 5.25 3.95
N SER A 206 -6.84 5.81 5.15
CA SER A 206 -6.81 7.27 5.40
C SER A 206 -7.80 8.07 4.56
N THR A 207 -8.98 7.51 4.28
CA THR A 207 -10.08 8.22 3.61
C THR A 207 -11.40 8.00 4.35
N ARG A 208 -12.31 8.97 4.25
CA ARG A 208 -13.65 8.87 4.80
C ARG A 208 -14.65 9.67 3.97
N GLY A 209 -15.74 9.02 3.55
CA GLY A 209 -16.76 9.63 2.70
C GLY A 209 -16.23 10.09 1.33
N GLY A 210 -15.18 9.45 0.81
CA GLY A 210 -14.49 9.87 -0.41
C GLY A 210 -13.60 11.10 -0.25
N GLU A 211 -13.33 11.57 0.96
CA GLU A 211 -12.38 12.65 1.25
C GLU A 211 -11.14 12.09 1.99
N LEU A 212 -10.00 12.76 1.82
CA LEU A 212 -8.78 12.43 2.55
C LEU A 212 -8.97 12.69 4.05
N ALA A 213 -8.62 11.70 4.86
CA ALA A 213 -8.79 11.70 6.30
C ALA A 213 -7.56 11.06 6.97
N LEU A 214 -6.52 11.86 7.17
CA LEU A 214 -5.23 11.40 7.72
C LEU A 214 -5.24 11.17 9.24
N GLY A 215 -6.22 11.72 9.96
CA GLY A 215 -6.21 11.78 11.43
C GLY A 215 -7.59 11.84 12.07
N ARG A 216 -7.67 12.45 13.26
CA ARG A 216 -8.91 12.69 14.03
C ARG A 216 -9.04 14.16 14.37
N ASN A 217 -10.28 14.65 14.47
CA ASN A 217 -10.53 15.96 15.06
C ASN A 217 -10.48 15.86 16.59
N MET A 218 -9.66 16.68 17.23
CA MET A 218 -9.47 16.68 18.69
C MET A 218 -9.78 18.05 19.29
N THR A 219 -10.31 18.06 20.51
CA THR A 219 -10.43 19.28 21.31
C THR A 219 -9.08 19.60 21.93
N VAL A 220 -8.51 20.74 21.56
CA VAL A 220 -7.18 21.18 22.01
C VAL A 220 -7.34 22.42 22.89
N ALA A 221 -6.61 22.46 24.00
CA ALA A 221 -6.51 23.64 24.87
C ALA A 221 -5.07 24.14 24.87
N PHE A 222 -4.87 25.43 24.58
CA PHE A 222 -3.56 26.07 24.62
C PHE A 222 -3.30 26.63 26.03
N MET A 223 -2.68 25.82 26.88
CA MET A 223 -2.26 26.22 28.23
C MET A 223 -1.06 25.41 28.69
N LEU A 224 -0.27 25.94 29.64
CA LEU A 224 0.74 25.16 30.33
C LEU A 224 0.07 24.26 31.37
N TRP A 225 0.45 22.98 31.42
CA TRP A 225 -0.14 22.01 32.34
C TRP A 225 0.96 21.28 33.11
N ASP A 226 1.25 21.75 34.33
CA ASP A 226 2.21 21.18 35.28
C ASP A 226 3.60 20.83 34.69
N GLY A 227 3.99 21.49 33.59
CA GLY A 227 5.25 21.23 32.89
C GLY A 227 5.28 19.96 32.03
N TYR A 228 4.19 19.19 31.96
CA TYR A 228 4.13 17.99 31.12
C TYR A 228 4.16 18.29 29.62
N ASN A 229 3.72 19.48 29.22
CA ASN A 229 3.82 20.00 27.85
C ASN A 229 4.98 20.98 27.68
N TYR A 230 6.10 20.74 28.36
CA TYR A 230 7.33 21.51 28.18
C TYR A 230 7.89 21.29 26.76
N GLU A 231 8.38 22.38 26.14
CA GLU A 231 8.79 22.42 24.73
C GLU A 231 7.68 21.95 23.77
N ASP A 232 7.91 20.86 23.03
CA ASP A 232 6.98 20.32 22.02
C ASP A 232 6.23 19.08 22.53
N ALA A 233 6.27 18.80 23.84
CA ALA A 233 5.57 17.67 24.41
C ALA A 233 4.04 17.84 24.38
N ILE A 234 3.33 16.76 24.03
CA ILE A 234 1.87 16.74 23.93
C ILE A 234 1.31 15.87 25.04
N ILE A 235 0.31 16.39 25.75
CA ILE A 235 -0.47 15.65 26.74
C ILE A 235 -1.73 15.15 26.07
N LEU A 236 -1.99 13.85 26.17
CA LEU A 236 -3.20 13.22 25.65
C LEU A 236 -4.14 12.87 26.80
N SER A 237 -5.43 13.06 26.55
CA SER A 237 -6.46 12.53 27.45
C SER A 237 -6.49 11.00 27.36
N ASP A 238 -6.68 10.34 28.50
CA ASP A 238 -6.93 8.89 28.58
C ASP A 238 -8.11 8.43 27.71
N ARG A 239 -9.03 9.35 27.38
CA ARG A 239 -10.11 9.10 26.41
C ARG A 239 -9.60 8.67 25.04
N VAL A 240 -8.45 9.18 24.60
CA VAL A 240 -7.85 8.84 23.30
C VAL A 240 -7.53 7.35 23.22
N LEU A 241 -7.06 6.78 24.32
CA LEU A 241 -6.77 5.35 24.45
C LEU A 241 -8.07 4.53 24.58
N LYS A 242 -8.99 4.95 25.46
CA LYS A 242 -10.24 4.21 25.72
C LYS A 242 -11.19 4.12 24.51
N GLU A 243 -11.18 5.12 23.64
CA GLU A 243 -12.05 5.17 22.46
C GLU A 243 -11.34 4.75 21.16
N ASP A 244 -10.10 4.23 21.24
CA ASP A 244 -9.30 3.81 20.08
C ASP A 244 -9.17 4.91 19.00
N LEU A 245 -9.02 6.17 19.41
CA LEU A 245 -9.06 7.30 18.48
C LEU A 245 -7.85 7.29 17.53
N LEU A 246 -6.66 6.94 18.05
CA LEU A 246 -5.40 6.92 17.31
C LEU A 246 -4.86 5.50 17.09
N THR A 247 -5.73 4.48 17.14
CA THR A 247 -5.34 3.08 16.93
C THR A 247 -5.17 2.78 15.44
N SER A 248 -4.02 2.20 15.05
CA SER A 248 -3.70 1.74 13.70
C SER A 248 -3.53 0.23 13.65
N VAL A 249 -3.70 -0.36 12.46
CA VAL A 249 -3.46 -1.79 12.22
C VAL A 249 -2.18 -1.93 11.40
N HIS A 250 -1.23 -2.69 11.94
CA HIS A 250 0.01 -3.05 11.29
C HIS A 250 -0.03 -4.54 10.94
N ILE A 251 0.45 -4.89 9.75
CA ILE A 251 0.50 -6.27 9.26
C ILE A 251 1.95 -6.56 8.94
N GLU A 252 2.57 -7.42 9.75
CA GLU A 252 3.94 -7.84 9.55
C GLU A 252 4.02 -9.16 8.79
N LYS A 253 5.10 -9.32 8.03
CA LYS A 253 5.34 -10.49 7.21
C LYS A 253 6.60 -11.18 7.71
N TYR A 254 6.44 -12.37 8.28
CA TYR A 254 7.56 -13.25 8.61
C TYR A 254 7.67 -14.36 7.58
N GLU A 255 8.89 -14.67 7.17
CA GLU A 255 9.13 -15.72 6.19
C GLU A 255 10.27 -16.62 6.61
N VAL A 256 10.10 -17.91 6.35
CA VAL A 256 11.14 -18.91 6.51
C VAL A 256 11.12 -19.83 5.31
N GLU A 257 12.32 -20.23 4.90
CA GLU A 257 12.52 -21.21 3.85
C GLU A 257 13.23 -22.43 4.42
N ALA A 258 12.80 -23.60 3.98
CA ALA A 258 13.46 -24.87 4.16
C ALA A 258 14.34 -25.11 2.93
N ARG A 259 15.65 -25.19 3.14
CA ARG A 259 16.65 -25.39 2.09
C ARG A 259 17.32 -26.74 2.22
N ASP A 260 17.80 -27.25 1.10
CA ASP A 260 18.68 -28.40 1.11
C ASP A 260 20.09 -28.02 1.59
N THR A 261 20.63 -28.77 2.55
CA THR A 261 21.97 -28.55 3.10
C THR A 261 22.86 -29.76 2.83
N LYS A 262 24.18 -29.61 2.97
CA LYS A 262 25.12 -30.72 2.74
C LYS A 262 24.91 -31.91 3.69
N LEU A 263 24.31 -31.68 4.85
CA LEU A 263 24.05 -32.70 5.86
C LEU A 263 22.68 -33.38 5.69
N GLY A 264 21.85 -32.85 4.79
CA GLY A 264 20.48 -33.28 4.56
C GLY A 264 19.53 -32.08 4.36
N PRO A 265 18.29 -32.34 3.96
CA PRO A 265 17.31 -31.29 3.76
C PRO A 265 16.82 -30.74 5.11
N GLU A 266 16.58 -29.42 5.18
CA GLU A 266 15.74 -28.85 6.24
C GLU A 266 14.27 -29.24 5.99
N GLU A 267 13.55 -29.56 7.07
CA GLU A 267 12.15 -29.98 7.00
C GLU A 267 11.28 -29.04 7.84
N ILE A 268 10.14 -28.63 7.28
CA ILE A 268 9.06 -27.97 8.03
C ILE A 268 8.18 -29.05 8.64
N THR A 269 8.13 -29.11 9.96
CA THR A 269 7.41 -30.16 10.70
C THR A 269 6.97 -29.68 12.08
N ARG A 270 5.93 -30.33 12.61
CA ARG A 270 5.46 -30.14 13.99
C ARG A 270 6.37 -30.83 15.02
N ASP A 271 7.12 -31.85 14.60
CA ASP A 271 8.01 -32.62 15.48
C ASP A 271 9.33 -31.88 15.71
N ILE A 272 9.33 -30.95 16.67
CA ILE A 272 10.46 -30.07 16.96
C ILE A 272 11.17 -30.57 18.24
N PRO A 273 12.51 -30.80 18.19
CA PRO A 273 13.27 -31.25 19.34
C PRO A 273 13.23 -30.25 20.51
N ASN A 274 13.16 -30.75 21.74
CA ASN A 274 13.17 -29.97 22.99
C ASN A 274 12.05 -28.92 23.16
N VAL A 275 10.93 -29.03 22.43
CA VAL A 275 9.77 -28.15 22.55
C VAL A 275 8.61 -28.87 23.24
N GLY A 276 7.98 -28.23 24.23
CA GLY A 276 6.82 -28.78 24.95
C GLY A 276 5.50 -28.68 24.17
N GLU A 277 4.54 -29.57 24.44
CA GLU A 277 3.23 -29.59 23.74
C GLU A 277 2.46 -28.27 23.81
N ASP A 278 2.63 -27.50 24.90
CA ASP A 278 1.97 -26.19 25.07
C ASP A 278 2.38 -25.20 23.96
N GLN A 279 3.64 -25.20 23.54
CA GLN A 279 4.14 -24.33 22.46
C GLN A 279 3.71 -24.84 21.07
N LEU A 280 3.45 -26.14 20.93
CA LEU A 280 3.01 -26.75 19.68
C LEU A 280 1.48 -26.70 19.50
N ARG A 281 0.73 -26.22 20.49
CA ARG A 281 -0.75 -26.20 20.49
C ARG A 281 -1.35 -25.43 19.32
N ASN A 282 -0.70 -24.35 18.89
CA ASN A 282 -1.19 -23.48 17.82
C ASN A 282 -0.73 -23.91 16.41
N LEU A 283 0.18 -24.89 16.32
CA LEU A 283 0.67 -25.43 15.06
C LEU A 283 -0.28 -26.51 14.52
N ASP A 284 -0.43 -26.54 13.20
CA ASP A 284 -1.12 -27.60 12.47
C ASP A 284 -0.26 -28.87 12.36
N GLU A 285 -0.78 -29.89 11.67
CA GLU A 285 -0.09 -31.18 11.45
C GLU A 285 1.23 -31.03 10.67
N HIS A 286 1.39 -29.94 9.91
CA HIS A 286 2.60 -29.65 9.14
C HIS A 286 3.59 -28.75 9.89
N GLY A 287 3.28 -28.36 11.13
CA GLY A 287 4.13 -27.47 11.92
C GLY A 287 3.99 -26.00 11.54
N ILE A 288 2.90 -25.60 10.89
CA ILE A 288 2.62 -24.21 10.52
C ILE A 288 1.51 -23.66 11.41
N ILE A 289 1.63 -22.41 11.84
CA ILE A 289 0.63 -21.81 12.71
C ILE A 289 -0.72 -21.62 12.00
N ARG A 290 -1.80 -21.92 12.73
CA ARG A 290 -3.17 -21.73 12.23
C ARG A 290 -3.54 -20.25 12.08
N VAL A 291 -4.28 -19.93 11.03
CA VAL A 291 -4.89 -18.60 10.86
C VAL A 291 -5.91 -18.35 11.97
N GLY A 292 -5.85 -17.17 12.58
CA GLY A 292 -6.67 -16.76 13.73
C GLY A 292 -6.07 -17.11 15.09
N ALA A 293 -4.87 -17.67 15.16
CA ALA A 293 -4.17 -17.85 16.43
C ALA A 293 -3.58 -16.52 16.93
N ASP A 294 -3.76 -16.23 18.21
CA ASP A 294 -3.03 -15.18 18.91
C ASP A 294 -1.62 -15.67 19.23
N VAL A 295 -0.63 -14.85 18.89
CA VAL A 295 0.79 -15.14 19.06
C VAL A 295 1.45 -14.10 19.95
N PHE A 296 2.31 -14.58 20.83
CA PHE A 296 3.12 -13.79 21.75
C PHE A 296 4.61 -13.89 21.39
N PRO A 297 5.45 -13.01 21.93
CA PRO A 297 6.90 -13.11 21.74
C PRO A 297 7.40 -14.53 22.07
N GLN A 298 8.27 -15.07 21.22
CA GLN A 298 8.84 -16.44 21.31
C GLN A 298 7.94 -17.61 20.92
N ASP A 299 6.66 -17.36 20.58
CA ASP A 299 5.80 -18.41 20.02
C ASP A 299 6.32 -18.86 18.64
N ILE A 300 6.11 -20.14 18.33
CA ILE A 300 6.55 -20.75 17.08
C ILE A 300 5.50 -20.46 16.01
N LEU A 301 5.91 -19.77 14.94
CA LEU A 301 5.08 -19.51 13.76
C LEU A 301 5.18 -20.66 12.76
N VAL A 302 6.40 -21.14 12.53
CA VAL A 302 6.68 -22.24 11.61
C VAL A 302 7.77 -23.12 12.21
N GLY A 303 7.40 -24.36 12.53
CA GLY A 303 8.31 -25.41 12.97
C GLY A 303 9.25 -25.80 11.86
N LYS A 304 10.55 -25.59 12.06
CA LYS A 304 11.59 -25.98 11.10
C LYS A 304 12.70 -26.71 11.83
N ILE A 305 13.07 -27.87 11.30
CA ILE A 305 14.21 -28.66 11.78
C ILE A 305 15.34 -28.63 10.77
N ALA A 306 16.58 -28.54 11.26
CA ALA A 306 17.78 -28.65 10.45
C ALA A 306 18.62 -29.84 10.93
N PRO A 307 19.18 -30.66 10.02
CA PRO A 307 20.04 -31.78 10.42
C PRO A 307 21.32 -31.25 11.10
N LYS A 308 21.71 -31.87 12.23
CA LYS A 308 22.92 -31.54 13.00
C LYS A 308 23.99 -32.60 12.74
N SER A 309 25.24 -32.17 12.56
CA SER A 309 26.37 -33.10 12.48
C SER A 309 26.68 -33.68 13.86
N GLN A 310 26.88 -34.99 13.98
CA GLN A 310 27.24 -35.65 15.25
C GLN A 310 28.56 -35.12 15.85
N GLY A 311 29.43 -34.50 15.04
CA GLY A 311 30.68 -33.91 15.49
C GLY A 311 30.55 -32.63 16.33
N GLU A 312 29.36 -32.00 16.35
CA GLU A 312 29.11 -30.73 17.04
C GLU A 312 28.62 -30.89 18.49
N LEU A 313 28.54 -32.11 19.02
CA LEU A 313 28.11 -32.32 20.42
C LEU A 313 29.23 -31.94 21.38
N SER A 314 28.95 -31.03 22.30
CA SER A 314 29.87 -30.64 23.37
C SER A 314 30.14 -31.82 24.31
N ALA A 315 31.25 -31.77 25.05
CA ALA A 315 31.58 -32.84 26.01
C ALA A 315 30.49 -32.97 27.10
N GLU A 316 29.89 -31.84 27.48
CA GLU A 316 28.77 -31.74 28.42
C GLU A 316 27.50 -32.38 27.85
N GLU A 317 27.13 -32.09 26.60
CA GLU A 317 25.95 -32.71 25.95
C GLU A 317 26.09 -34.24 25.87
N ARG A 318 27.29 -34.75 25.56
CA ARG A 318 27.56 -36.20 25.54
C ARG A 318 27.43 -36.83 26.92
N LEU A 319 27.85 -36.13 27.97
CA LEU A 319 27.70 -36.60 29.35
C LEU A 319 26.23 -36.67 29.76
N VAL A 320 25.43 -35.65 29.43
CA VAL A 320 23.99 -35.62 29.70
C VAL A 320 23.28 -36.77 28.99
N ILE A 321 23.61 -37.02 27.72
CA ILE A 321 23.09 -38.15 26.94
C ILE A 321 23.43 -39.49 27.62
N ALA A 322 24.66 -39.67 28.09
CA ALA A 322 25.10 -40.88 28.76
C ALA A 322 24.40 -41.11 30.11
N ILE A 323 24.08 -40.05 30.85
CA ILE A 323 23.40 -40.12 32.16
C ILE A 323 21.90 -40.39 32.00
N PHE A 324 21.23 -39.69 31.08
CA PHE A 324 19.77 -39.76 30.93
C PHE A 324 19.31 -40.81 29.92
N GLY A 325 20.21 -41.46 29.18
CA GLY A 325 19.89 -42.48 28.18
C GLY A 325 19.04 -41.97 27.01
N LYS A 326 18.89 -40.64 26.86
CA LYS A 326 18.19 -40.04 25.72
C LYS A 326 19.07 -40.22 24.48
N LYS A 327 18.51 -40.76 23.39
CA LYS A 327 19.20 -40.77 22.09
C LYS A 327 19.58 -39.34 21.71
N ALA A 328 20.77 -39.16 21.13
CA ALA A 328 21.16 -37.88 20.57
C ALA A 328 20.13 -37.47 19.51
N GLU A 329 19.57 -36.27 19.63
CA GLU A 329 18.70 -35.72 18.60
C GLU A 329 19.54 -35.40 17.36
N GLU A 330 19.18 -35.99 16.23
CA GLU A 330 19.90 -35.83 14.95
C GLU A 330 19.59 -34.48 14.27
N SER A 331 18.58 -33.78 14.77
CA SER A 331 18.09 -32.50 14.26
C SER A 331 18.12 -31.42 15.34
N ARG A 332 18.37 -30.18 14.94
CA ARG A 332 18.25 -28.98 15.78
C ARG A 332 17.01 -28.18 15.40
N ASP A 333 16.45 -27.47 16.37
CA ASP A 333 15.40 -26.48 16.14
C ASP A 333 15.98 -25.27 15.36
N ALA A 334 15.40 -24.99 14.20
CA ALA A 334 15.66 -23.82 13.36
C ALA A 334 14.36 -23.08 13.00
N SER A 335 13.34 -23.21 13.85
CA SER A 335 11.99 -22.71 13.66
C SER A 335 11.92 -21.19 13.59
N LEU A 336 10.91 -20.70 12.85
CA LEU A 336 10.55 -19.29 12.84
C LEU A 336 9.73 -18.99 14.10
N ARG A 337 10.27 -18.09 14.93
CA ARG A 337 9.61 -17.62 16.16
C ARG A 337 9.25 -16.15 16.06
N MET A 338 8.22 -15.74 16.79
CA MET A 338 7.87 -14.32 16.92
C MET A 338 9.01 -13.53 17.57
N PRO A 339 9.42 -12.39 16.97
CA PRO A 339 10.43 -11.50 17.56
C PRO A 339 10.02 -10.98 18.94
N HIS A 340 11.00 -10.47 19.67
CA HIS A 340 10.74 -9.84 20.97
C HIS A 340 9.96 -8.54 20.81
N GLY A 341 8.91 -8.36 21.61
CA GLY A 341 8.12 -7.13 21.66
C GLY A 341 6.95 -7.10 20.67
N GLU A 342 6.87 -8.05 19.74
CA GLU A 342 5.77 -8.16 18.77
C GLU A 342 4.75 -9.20 19.24
N LYS A 343 3.47 -8.88 19.04
CA LYS A 343 2.33 -9.75 19.32
C LYS A 343 1.21 -9.42 18.35
N GLY A 344 0.37 -10.39 18.06
CA GLY A 344 -0.74 -10.17 17.13
C GLY A 344 -1.53 -11.43 16.88
N THR A 345 -2.36 -11.39 15.84
CA THR A 345 -3.22 -12.51 15.47
C THR A 345 -2.88 -12.88 14.04
N VAL A 346 -2.58 -14.15 13.78
CA VAL A 346 -2.21 -14.60 12.43
C VAL A 346 -3.38 -14.37 11.46
N VAL A 347 -3.20 -13.48 10.48
CA VAL A 347 -4.23 -13.10 9.51
C VAL A 347 -4.21 -14.01 8.28
N GLY A 348 -3.04 -14.51 7.90
CA GLY A 348 -2.89 -15.35 6.72
C GLY A 348 -1.57 -16.08 6.66
N VAL A 349 -1.58 -17.20 5.95
CA VAL A 349 -0.39 -18.01 5.69
C VAL A 349 -0.32 -18.30 4.20
N GLN A 350 0.85 -18.13 3.61
CA GLN A 350 1.12 -18.49 2.21
C GLN A 350 2.24 -19.50 2.16
N ILE A 351 1.98 -20.60 1.45
CA ILE A 351 2.93 -21.69 1.28
C ILE A 351 3.37 -21.71 -0.17
N PHE A 352 4.67 -21.58 -0.39
CA PHE A 352 5.31 -21.70 -1.69
C PHE A 352 6.09 -23.01 -1.69
N ALA A 353 5.53 -24.02 -2.37
CA ALA A 353 6.22 -25.28 -2.61
C ALA A 353 6.75 -25.31 -4.05
N ARG A 354 8.01 -25.72 -4.21
CA ARG A 354 8.62 -25.88 -5.53
C ARG A 354 8.12 -27.19 -6.15
N HIS A 355 7.07 -27.10 -6.95
CA HIS A 355 6.53 -28.26 -7.65
C HIS A 355 7.35 -28.57 -8.92
N LYS A 356 7.48 -29.85 -9.25
CA LYS A 356 8.00 -30.32 -10.53
C LYS A 356 6.83 -30.87 -11.33
N TYR A 357 6.66 -30.43 -12.57
CA TYR A 357 5.63 -30.94 -13.46
C TYR A 357 6.27 -31.84 -14.49
N PHE A 358 5.81 -33.09 -14.58
CA PHE A 358 6.30 -34.05 -15.55
C PHE A 358 5.33 -34.13 -16.72
N SER A 359 5.86 -34.03 -17.94
CA SER A 359 5.10 -34.27 -19.18
C SER A 359 5.43 -35.65 -19.76
N PRO A 360 4.52 -36.62 -19.70
CA PRO A 360 4.72 -37.93 -20.32
C PRO A 360 4.95 -37.84 -21.83
N GLN A 361 4.27 -36.89 -22.50
CA GLN A 361 4.41 -36.67 -23.94
C GLN A 361 5.78 -36.09 -24.31
N ALA A 362 6.31 -35.18 -23.50
CA ALA A 362 7.66 -34.66 -23.71
C ALA A 362 8.71 -35.76 -23.47
N TYR A 363 8.50 -36.61 -22.46
CA TYR A 363 9.38 -37.75 -22.17
C TYR A 363 9.46 -38.73 -23.35
N GLU A 364 8.33 -39.16 -23.90
CA GLU A 364 8.31 -40.04 -25.07
C GLU A 364 8.96 -39.41 -26.31
N LYS A 365 8.79 -38.09 -26.48
CA LYS A 365 9.43 -37.35 -27.58
C LYS A 365 10.95 -37.39 -27.46
N PHE A 366 11.51 -37.09 -26.28
CA PHE A 366 12.96 -37.11 -26.05
C PHE A 366 13.56 -38.52 -26.13
N ILE A 367 12.84 -39.55 -25.69
CA ILE A 367 13.25 -40.95 -25.89
C ILE A 367 13.35 -41.29 -27.39
N ARG A 368 12.38 -40.86 -28.20
CA ARG A 368 12.40 -41.05 -29.66
C ARG A 368 13.52 -40.28 -30.36
N GLU A 369 13.92 -39.14 -29.81
CA GLU A 369 15.04 -38.32 -30.31
C GLU A 369 16.42 -38.88 -29.92
N GLY A 370 16.48 -40.00 -29.18
CA GLY A 370 17.71 -40.72 -28.88
C GLY A 370 18.42 -40.29 -27.60
N TYR A 371 17.76 -39.50 -26.74
CA TYR A 371 18.29 -39.13 -25.43
C TYR A 371 18.23 -40.31 -24.45
N SER A 372 19.19 -40.37 -23.51
CA SER A 372 19.16 -41.39 -22.45
C SER A 372 17.93 -41.22 -21.56
N GLU A 373 17.45 -42.30 -20.93
CA GLU A 373 16.24 -42.25 -20.07
C GLU A 373 16.35 -41.20 -18.96
N MET A 374 17.54 -41.01 -18.40
CA MET A 374 17.80 -40.02 -17.35
C MET A 374 17.75 -38.58 -17.89
N GLU A 375 18.29 -38.33 -19.07
CA GLU A 375 18.27 -37.00 -19.72
C GLU A 375 16.86 -36.66 -20.22
N ALA A 376 16.18 -37.61 -20.85
CA ALA A 376 14.80 -37.46 -21.31
C ALA A 376 13.86 -37.13 -20.16
N ARG A 377 14.02 -37.79 -19.01
CA ARG A 377 13.21 -37.50 -17.80
C ARG A 377 13.50 -36.10 -17.26
N ARG A 378 14.78 -35.70 -17.21
CA ARG A 378 15.16 -34.36 -16.74
C ARG A 378 14.63 -33.25 -17.65
N MET A 379 14.64 -33.45 -18.97
CA MET A 379 14.14 -32.48 -19.95
C MET A 379 12.61 -32.43 -20.03
N ALA A 380 11.94 -33.55 -19.71
CA ALA A 380 10.48 -33.62 -19.60
C ALA A 380 9.92 -33.08 -18.27
N THR A 381 10.80 -32.76 -17.32
CA THR A 381 10.44 -32.19 -16.02
C THR A 381 10.56 -30.67 -16.04
N ILE A 382 9.45 -29.97 -15.86
CA ILE A 382 9.35 -28.52 -15.98
C ILE A 382 9.11 -27.92 -14.59
N PRO A 383 9.96 -26.98 -14.13
CA PRO A 383 9.90 -26.45 -12.77
C PRO A 383 8.86 -25.34 -12.58
N LEU A 384 8.30 -24.79 -13.65
CA LEU A 384 7.38 -23.65 -13.60
C LEU A 384 6.30 -23.78 -14.66
N VAL A 385 5.05 -23.52 -14.29
CA VAL A 385 3.89 -23.58 -15.19
C VAL A 385 2.98 -22.40 -14.89
N ASP A 386 2.44 -21.78 -15.93
CA ASP A 386 1.66 -20.53 -15.83
C ASP A 386 0.32 -20.72 -15.11
N ASP A 387 -0.32 -21.89 -15.26
CA ASP A 387 -1.57 -22.26 -14.60
C ASP A 387 -1.40 -23.59 -13.81
N PRO A 388 -1.43 -23.56 -12.47
CA PRO A 388 -1.33 -24.76 -11.63
C PRO A 388 -2.55 -25.69 -11.72
N GLU A 389 -3.73 -25.18 -12.06
CA GLU A 389 -4.96 -25.98 -12.17
C GLU A 389 -5.05 -26.71 -13.52
N ARG A 390 -4.41 -26.15 -14.56
CA ARG A 390 -4.24 -26.78 -15.87
C ARG A 390 -2.80 -26.67 -16.34
N PRO A 391 -1.91 -27.52 -15.82
CA PRO A 391 -0.51 -27.44 -16.20
C PRO A 391 -0.33 -27.96 -17.64
N ILE A 392 -0.14 -27.05 -18.60
CA ILE A 392 0.09 -27.36 -20.02
C ILE A 392 1.58 -27.34 -20.31
N CYS A 393 2.08 -28.37 -20.98
CA CYS A 393 3.49 -28.47 -21.34
C CYS A 393 3.83 -27.46 -22.45
N PRO A 394 4.77 -26.51 -22.25
CA PRO A 394 5.17 -25.55 -23.29
C PRO A 394 5.84 -26.21 -24.51
N ILE A 395 6.33 -27.45 -24.39
CA ILE A 395 7.03 -28.17 -25.47
C ILE A 395 6.06 -28.97 -26.37
N THR A 396 4.99 -29.50 -25.78
CA THR A 396 4.09 -30.47 -26.45
C THR A 396 2.62 -30.09 -26.45
N GLY A 397 2.22 -29.08 -25.66
CA GLY A 397 0.82 -28.69 -25.49
C GLY A 397 -0.03 -29.71 -24.71
N GLY A 398 0.57 -30.82 -24.24
CA GLY A 398 -0.10 -31.85 -23.46
C GLY A 398 -0.33 -31.47 -22.00
N ILE A 399 -1.32 -32.10 -21.38
CA ILE A 399 -1.58 -31.98 -19.94
C ILE A 399 -0.42 -32.62 -19.18
N MET A 400 0.19 -31.87 -18.27
CA MET A 400 1.25 -32.36 -17.40
C MET A 400 0.69 -32.98 -16.14
N THR A 401 1.35 -34.03 -15.69
CA THR A 401 1.11 -34.59 -14.36
C THR A 401 1.94 -33.80 -13.35
N LYS A 402 1.26 -33.29 -12.33
CA LYS A 402 1.90 -32.70 -11.16
C LYS A 402 2.61 -33.83 -10.43
N GLU A 403 3.93 -33.92 -10.56
CA GLU A 403 4.71 -34.80 -9.70
C GLU A 403 4.83 -34.12 -8.32
N PRO A 404 4.77 -34.89 -7.22
CA PRO A 404 5.21 -34.39 -5.92
C PRO A 404 6.62 -33.79 -6.10
N GLY A 405 6.82 -32.56 -5.64
CA GLY A 405 8.12 -31.90 -5.79
C GLY A 405 9.19 -32.71 -5.06
N ASP A 406 10.13 -33.27 -5.82
CA ASP A 406 11.22 -34.14 -5.35
C ASP A 406 10.77 -35.40 -4.59
N GLU A 407 11.60 -36.44 -4.58
CA GLU A 407 11.40 -37.66 -3.75
C GLU A 407 11.56 -37.37 -2.24
N LEU A 408 11.48 -36.09 -1.85
CA LEU A 408 11.70 -35.60 -0.51
C LEU A 408 10.36 -35.53 0.24
N ARG A 409 10.43 -35.63 1.57
CA ARG A 409 9.27 -35.61 2.45
C ARG A 409 8.55 -34.25 2.37
N ALA A 410 7.24 -34.24 2.64
CA ALA A 410 6.47 -33.01 2.78
C ALA A 410 7.18 -32.03 3.75
N GLY A 411 7.33 -30.77 3.35
CA GLY A 411 8.03 -29.74 4.14
C GLY A 411 9.47 -29.45 3.74
N THR A 412 10.03 -30.17 2.75
CA THR A 412 11.34 -29.87 2.16
C THR A 412 11.22 -28.91 0.97
N ASN A 413 12.22 -28.03 0.76
CA ASN A 413 12.22 -27.05 -0.35
C ASN A 413 10.94 -26.19 -0.42
N GLN A 414 10.44 -25.79 0.74
CA GLN A 414 9.23 -24.99 0.90
C GLN A 414 9.57 -23.65 1.54
N MET A 415 8.93 -22.58 1.07
CA MET A 415 8.92 -21.29 1.74
C MET A 415 7.54 -21.04 2.33
N VAL A 416 7.50 -20.67 3.59
CA VAL A 416 6.26 -20.32 4.30
C VAL A 416 6.33 -18.86 4.70
N ARG A 417 5.28 -18.12 4.37
CA ARG A 417 5.07 -16.74 4.80
C ARG A 417 3.89 -16.70 5.75
N VAL A 418 4.09 -16.07 6.90
CA VAL A 418 3.06 -15.86 7.90
C VAL A 418 2.84 -14.36 8.02
N TYR A 419 1.58 -13.95 7.93
CA TYR A 419 1.13 -12.58 8.13
C TYR A 419 0.48 -12.50 9.50
N VAL A 420 0.99 -11.61 10.36
CA VAL A 420 0.53 -11.39 11.73
C VAL A 420 0.04 -9.96 11.90
#